data_AF-A0A3A0V2A2-F1
#
_entry.id   AF-A0A3A0V2A2-F1
#
_cell.length_a   1.000
_cell.length_b   1.000
_cell.length_c   1.000
_cell.angle_alpha   90.00
_cell.angle_beta   90.00
_cell.angle_gamma   90.00
#
_symmetry.space_group_name_H-M   'P 1'
#
loop_
_entity.id
_entity.type
_entity.pdbx_description
1 polymer ?
#
loop_
_entity_poly.entity_id
_entity_poly.type
_entity_poly.pdbx_seq_one_letter_code
_entity_poly.pdbx_strand_id
1 'polypeptide(L)' 'DDLIVMVNGMGATPLSELNIVAKYVAEYMDKNDKTVAQWLVGDYMTALDMQGFSLTLVPNSEAILTAINTPTSSHYFN' A
#
# COMPACT_ATOMS: atom_id res chain seq x y z
N ASP A 1 14.72 -7.16 -5.89
CA ASP A 1 14.31 -5.76 -6.12
C ASP A 1 13.22 -5.42 -5.14
N ASP A 2 13.43 -4.34 -4.41
CA ASP A 2 12.43 -3.86 -3.47
C ASP A 2 11.20 -3.36 -4.23
N LEU A 3 10.03 -3.50 -3.62
CA LEU A 3 8.77 -2.98 -4.14
C LEU A 3 8.24 -1.87 -3.23
N ILE A 4 7.41 -1.00 -3.79
CA ILE A 4 6.50 -0.15 -3.04
C ILE A 4 5.12 -0.77 -3.19
N VAL A 5 4.44 -1.01 -2.07
CA VAL A 5 3.14 -1.69 -2.05
C VAL A 5 2.09 -0.77 -1.44
N MET A 6 0.97 -0.60 -2.14
CA MET A 6 -0.22 0.04 -1.62
C MET A 6 -1.35 -0.97 -1.48
N VAL A 7 -1.89 -1.08 -0.26
CA VAL A 7 -3.13 -1.78 0.06
C VAL A 7 -4.20 -0.71 0.25
N ASN A 8 -5.04 -0.55 -0.76
CA ASN A 8 -6.07 0.47 -0.79
C ASN A 8 -7.44 -0.12 -0.43
N GLY A 9 -8.14 0.47 0.53
CA GLY A 9 -9.54 0.17 0.78
C GLY A 9 -10.47 0.85 -0.23
N MET A 10 -11.55 0.16 -0.59
CA MET A 10 -12.56 0.67 -1.52
C MET A 10 -13.73 1.40 -0.84
N GLY A 11 -13.65 1.64 0.48
CA GLY A 11 -14.61 2.46 1.21
C GLY A 11 -15.11 1.82 2.50
N ALA A 12 -15.74 0.65 2.43
CA ALA A 12 -16.37 0.02 3.61
C ALA A 12 -15.51 -1.08 4.26
N THR A 13 -14.27 -1.28 3.82
CA THR A 13 -13.36 -2.28 4.39
C THR A 13 -12.63 -1.71 5.60
N PRO A 14 -12.76 -2.30 6.81
CA PRO A 14 -12.06 -1.84 8.00
C PRO A 14 -10.54 -1.84 7.83
N LEU A 15 -9.88 -0.85 8.42
CA LEU A 15 -8.41 -0.77 8.43
C LEU A 15 -7.74 -2.03 9.01
N SER A 16 -8.38 -2.70 9.98
CA SER A 16 -7.89 -3.98 10.51
C SER A 16 -7.86 -5.08 9.46
N GLU A 17 -8.86 -5.14 8.58
CA GLU A 17 -8.91 -6.09 7.47
C GLU A 17 -7.86 -5.75 6.40
N LEU A 18 -7.66 -4.46 6.09
CA LEU A 18 -6.58 -4.03 5.19
C LEU A 18 -5.19 -4.41 5.73
N ASN A 19 -4.97 -4.33 7.05
CA ASN A 19 -3.72 -4.79 7.66
C ASN A 19 -3.57 -6.32 7.60
N ILE A 20 -4.66 -7.08 7.69
CA ILE A 20 -4.63 -8.53 7.46
C ILE A 20 -4.22 -8.83 6.01
N VAL A 21 -4.76 -8.08 5.04
CA VAL A 21 -4.33 -8.19 3.64
C VAL A 21 -2.83 -7.87 3.51
N ALA A 22 -2.37 -6.76 4.08
CA ALA A 22 -0.95 -6.38 4.07
C ALA A 22 -0.04 -7.48 4.64
N LYS A 23 -0.45 -8.12 5.75
CA LYS A 23 0.25 -9.27 6.33
C LYS A 23 0.37 -10.42 5.32
N TYR A 24 -0.73 -10.85 4.68
CA TYR A 24 -0.68 -11.95 3.72
C TYR A 24 0.14 -11.61 2.48
N VAL A 25 0.11 -10.35 2.03
CA VAL A 25 0.97 -9.87 0.94
C VAL A 25 2.44 -9.94 1.36
N ALA A 26 2.79 -9.48 2.56
CA ALA A 26 4.16 -9.56 3.09
C ALA A 26 4.66 -11.01 3.14
N GLU A 27 3.86 -11.92 3.71
CA GLU A 27 4.19 -13.36 3.73
C GLU A 27 4.36 -13.95 2.32
N TYR A 28 3.59 -13.49 1.35
CA TYR A 28 3.73 -13.90 -0.04
C TYR A 28 5.03 -13.37 -0.66
N MET A 29 5.39 -12.10 -0.40
CA MET A 29 6.63 -11.51 -0.91
C MET A 29 7.86 -12.21 -0.34
N ASP A 30 7.87 -12.48 0.96
CA ASP A 30 8.96 -13.18 1.64
C ASP A 30 9.20 -14.58 1.05
N LYS A 31 8.11 -15.32 0.75
CA LYS A 31 8.19 -16.64 0.11
C LYS A 31 8.75 -16.62 -1.32
N ASN A 32 8.74 -15.45 -1.96
CA ASN A 32 9.19 -15.25 -3.33
C ASN A 32 10.51 -14.44 -3.40
N ASP A 33 11.24 -14.34 -2.28
CA ASP A 33 12.49 -13.59 -2.17
C ASP A 33 12.35 -12.13 -2.64
N LYS A 34 11.17 -11.52 -2.38
CA LYS A 34 10.87 -10.13 -2.65
C LYS A 34 10.79 -9.34 -1.35
N THR A 35 11.32 -8.13 -1.38
CA THR A 35 11.34 -7.18 -0.27
C THR A 35 10.43 -5.99 -0.59
N VAL A 36 9.88 -5.36 0.44
CA VAL A 36 9.04 -4.17 0.29
C VAL A 36 9.71 -3.00 1.00
N ALA A 37 10.09 -1.97 0.24
CA ALA A 37 10.76 -0.77 0.75
C ALA A 37 9.79 0.22 1.40
N GLN A 38 8.52 0.23 0.99
CA GLN A 38 7.51 1.13 1.54
C GLN A 38 6.11 0.53 1.44
N TRP A 39 5.34 0.68 2.52
CA TRP A 39 3.95 0.25 2.61
C TRP A 39 3.02 1.46 2.73
N LEU A 40 1.94 1.45 1.96
CA LEU A 40 0.85 2.41 2.04
C LEU A 40 -0.44 1.63 2.31
N VAL A 41 -1.01 1.73 3.50
CA VAL A 41 -2.18 0.94 3.89
C VAL A 41 -3.28 1.88 4.38
N GLY A 42 -4.42 1.88 3.70
CA GLY A 42 -5.56 2.74 4.05
C GLY A 42 -6.46 3.04 2.85
N ASP A 43 -7.30 4.05 3.00
CA ASP A 43 -8.23 4.49 1.96
C ASP A 43 -7.60 5.63 1.15
N TYR A 44 -7.04 5.31 -0.02
CA TYR A 44 -6.42 6.28 -0.92
C TYR A 44 -7.32 6.63 -2.11
N MET A 45 -8.10 5.66 -2.60
CA MET A 45 -9.06 5.81 -3.70
C MET A 45 -10.24 4.84 -3.48
N THR A 46 -11.34 5.38 -2.96
CA THR A 46 -12.54 4.61 -2.60
C THR A 46 -13.55 4.53 -3.74
N ALA A 47 -14.45 3.55 -3.67
CA ALA A 47 -15.63 3.40 -4.53
C ALA A 47 -16.91 3.42 -3.66
N LEU A 48 -17.30 4.60 -3.19
CA LEU A 48 -18.40 4.80 -2.24
C LEU A 48 -18.23 3.91 -0.98
N ASP A 49 -19.20 3.06 -0.69
CA ASP A 49 -19.25 2.12 0.44
C ASP A 49 -18.93 0.69 0.00
N MET A 50 -18.16 0.51 -1.08
CA MET A 50 -17.78 -0.82 -1.55
C MET A 50 -16.93 -1.54 -0.51
N GLN A 51 -17.31 -2.77 -0.20
CA GLN A 51 -16.52 -3.71 0.57
C GLN A 51 -15.52 -4.39 -0.36
N GLY A 52 -14.25 -4.02 -0.22
CA GLY A 52 -13.14 -4.63 -0.94
C GLY A 52 -11.87 -3.80 -0.84
N PHE A 53 -10.83 -4.29 -1.50
CA PHE A 53 -9.53 -3.64 -1.55
C PHE A 53 -8.91 -3.78 -2.93
N SER A 54 -7.92 -2.93 -3.23
CA SER A 54 -7.02 -3.10 -4.37
C SER A 54 -5.57 -3.18 -3.89
N LEU A 55 -4.75 -3.89 -4.68
CA LEU A 55 -3.31 -4.00 -4.47
C LEU A 55 -2.60 -3.32 -5.64
N THR A 56 -1.70 -2.41 -5.32
CA THR A 56 -0.81 -1.77 -6.29
C THR A 56 0.63 -2.09 -5.91
N LEU A 57 1.41 -2.59 -6.87
CA LEU A 57 2.81 -2.92 -6.69
C LEU A 57 3.63 -2.13 -7.71
N VAL A 58 4.61 -1.39 -7.22
CA VAL A 58 5.49 -0.57 -8.05
C VAL A 58 6.93 -1.01 -7.79
N PRO A 59 7.74 -1.30 -8.83
CA PRO A 59 9.17 -1.51 -8.66
C PRO A 59 9.80 -0.32 -7.95
N ASN A 60 10.62 -0.56 -6.93
CA ASN A 60 11.34 0.51 -6.26
C ASN A 60 12.33 1.17 -7.24
N SER A 61 12.33 2.49 -7.26
CA SER A 61 13.44 3.29 -7.76
C SER A 61 13.69 4.43 -6.78
N GLU A 62 14.94 4.87 -6.69
CA GLU A 62 15.34 5.96 -5.79
C GLU A 62 14.50 7.22 -6.00
N ALA A 63 14.19 7.56 -7.26
CA ALA A 63 13.36 8.71 -7.60
C ALA A 63 11.92 8.56 -7.08
N ILE A 64 11.31 7.38 -7.21
CA ILE A 64 9.93 7.15 -6.74
C ILE A 64 9.89 7.14 -5.21
N LEU A 65 10.83 6.46 -4.56
CA LEU A 65 10.89 6.39 -3.10
C LEU A 65 11.15 7.77 -2.48
N THR A 66 12.02 8.57 -3.09
CA THR A 66 12.23 9.96 -2.67
C THR A 66 10.96 10.78 -2.83
N ALA A 67 10.31 10.70 -3.99
CA ALA A 67 9.09 11.46 -4.26
C ALA A 67 7.95 11.10 -3.29
N ILE A 68 7.75 9.82 -2.98
CA ILE A 68 6.65 9.36 -2.11
C ILE A 68 6.87 9.75 -0.65
N ASN A 69 8.12 9.85 -0.20
CA ASN A 69 8.49 10.22 1.17
C ASN A 69 8.77 11.73 1.34
N THR A 70 8.68 12.51 0.26
CA THR A 70 8.90 13.96 0.35
C THR A 70 7.72 14.62 1.05
N PRO A 71 7.96 15.53 2.02
CA PRO A 71 6.88 16.22 2.71
C PRO A 71 5.91 16.92 1.75
N THR A 72 4.63 16.79 2.04
CA THR A 72 3.54 17.34 1.24
C THR A 72 2.52 18.01 2.16
N SER A 73 1.73 18.94 1.61
CA SER A 73 0.63 19.59 2.32
C SER A 73 -0.65 18.75 2.33
N SER A 74 -0.67 17.61 1.63
CA SER A 74 -1.82 16.71 1.59
C SER A 74 -1.99 15.99 2.92
N HIS A 75 -3.20 16.02 3.50
CA HIS A 75 -3.50 15.30 4.72
C HIS A 75 -3.46 13.77 4.56
N TYR A 76 -3.68 13.27 3.35
CA TYR A 76 -3.82 11.85 3.04
C TYR A 76 -2.51 11.14 2.70
N PHE A 77 -1.42 11.89 2.54
CA PHE A 77 -0.07 11.37 2.31
C PHE A 77 0.86 12.10 3.29
N ASN A 78 1.28 11.42 4.35
CA ASN A 78 2.17 11.96 5.38
C ASN A 78 3.49 11.18 5.41
#